data_AF-A0A9Q3C8W3-F1
#
_entry.id   AF-A0A9Q3C8W3-F1
#
_cell.length_a   1.000
_cell.length_b   1.000
_cell.length_c   1.000
_cell.angle_alpha   90.00
_cell.angle_beta   90.00
_cell.angle_gamma   90.00
#
_symmetry.space_group_name_H-M   'P 1'
#
loop_
_entity.id
_entity.type
_entity.pdbx_description
1 polymer ?
#
loop_
_entity_poly.entity_id
_entity_poly.type
_entity_poly.pdbx_seq_one_letter_code
_entity_poly.pdbx_strand_id
1 'polypeptide(L)'
;MWKRACDTAAKFIAEAKEYNKQRWDNTHMEPDFKEGEQVLVSTLNFNNLKRPKKTGDSFVGPFTIIKLIGKNAVEVKLTEQFSRKHPVFPVSLVNPYFQTEERK
;
A
#
# COMPACT_ATOMS: atom_id res chain seq x y z
N MET A 1 38.41 26.67 11.16
CA MET A 1 38.22 25.20 11.20
C MET A 1 36.74 24.81 11.27
N TRP A 2 35.91 25.49 12.07
CA TRP A 2 34.46 25.21 12.23
C TRP A 2 33.57 25.40 10.98
N LYS A 3 33.75 26.48 10.21
CA LYS A 3 32.92 26.75 9.01
C LYS A 3 32.93 25.61 8.00
N ARG A 4 34.11 25.08 7.68
CA ARG A 4 34.26 23.95 6.73
C ARG A 4 33.49 22.71 7.19
N ALA A 5 33.43 22.44 8.49
CA ALA A 5 32.69 21.30 9.04
C ALA A 5 31.17 21.49 8.85
N CYS A 6 30.65 22.69 9.10
CA CYS A 6 29.25 23.02 8.83
C CYS A 6 28.91 22.91 7.34
N ASP A 7 29.81 23.40 6.47
CA ASP A 7 29.62 23.34 5.01
C ASP A 7 29.59 21.88 4.51
N THR A 8 30.49 21.02 5.03
CA THR A 8 30.45 19.59 4.71
C THR A 8 29.20 18.89 5.23
N ALA A 9 28.74 19.24 6.44
CA ALA A 9 27.52 18.67 7.00
C ALA A 9 26.29 19.06 6.17
N ALA A 10 26.19 20.34 5.77
CA ALA A 10 25.12 20.82 4.90
C ALA A 10 25.12 20.10 3.55
N LYS A 11 26.30 19.85 2.98
CA LYS A 11 26.45 19.09 1.73
C LYS A 11 25.93 17.66 1.88
N PHE A 12 26.30 16.94 2.93
CA PHE A 12 25.82 15.57 3.15
C PHE A 12 24.31 15.49 3.38
N ILE A 13 23.72 16.48 4.06
CA ILE A 13 22.26 16.55 4.23
C ILE A 13 21.58 16.75 2.86
N ALA A 14 22.12 17.61 2.00
CA ALA A 14 21.59 17.84 0.67
C ALA A 14 21.69 16.59 -0.22
N GLU A 15 22.85 15.92 -0.21
CA GLU A 15 23.07 14.66 -0.94
C GLU A 15 22.11 13.55 -0.44
N ALA A 16 21.94 13.41 0.87
CA ALA A 16 21.02 12.43 1.44
C ALA A 16 19.56 12.72 1.06
N LYS A 17 19.16 14.00 1.03
CA LYS A 17 17.82 14.40 0.60
C LYS A 17 17.57 14.05 -0.87
N GLU A 18 18.53 14.34 -1.73
CA GLU A 18 18.45 14.06 -3.16
C GLU A 18 18.43 12.55 -3.43
N TYR A 19 19.28 11.78 -2.74
CA TYR A 19 19.29 10.32 -2.82
C TYR A 19 17.93 9.72 -2.43
N ASN A 20 17.35 10.16 -1.31
CA ASN A 20 16.04 9.67 -0.86
C ASN A 20 14.93 10.01 -1.87
N LYS A 21 14.96 11.22 -2.44
CA LYS A 21 14.02 11.64 -3.47
C LYS A 21 14.10 10.76 -4.71
N GLN A 22 15.29 10.59 -5.27
CA GLN A 22 15.49 9.73 -6.45
C GLN A 22 15.05 8.29 -6.18
N ARG A 23 15.39 7.77 -4.99
CA ARG A 23 15.02 6.41 -4.60
C ARG A 23 13.50 6.24 -4.49
N TRP A 24 12.79 7.25 -4.00
CA TRP A 24 11.33 7.28 -3.95
C TRP A 24 10.75 7.36 -5.35
N ASP A 25 11.13 8.36 -6.14
CA ASP A 25 10.63 8.59 -7.50
C ASP A 25 10.81 7.34 -8.41
N ASN A 26 11.92 6.62 -8.25
CA ASN A 26 12.20 5.41 -9.05
C ASN A 26 11.40 4.16 -8.66
N THR A 27 10.84 4.10 -7.45
CA THR A 27 10.14 2.88 -6.97
C THR A 27 8.72 3.11 -6.54
N HIS A 28 8.33 4.35 -6.32
CA HIS A 28 6.97 4.70 -6.03
C HIS A 28 6.19 4.72 -7.36
N MET A 29 5.39 3.69 -7.56
CA MET A 29 4.41 3.64 -8.63
C MET A 29 3.05 3.90 -8.00
N GLU A 30 2.36 4.94 -8.45
CA GLU A 30 0.96 5.15 -8.10
C GLU A 30 0.16 3.99 -8.74
N PRO A 31 -0.51 3.13 -7.94
CA PRO A 31 -1.31 2.07 -8.52
C PRO A 31 -2.61 2.67 -9.06
N ASP A 32 -2.83 2.52 -10.36
CA ASP A 32 -4.09 2.86 -11.01
C ASP A 32 -5.11 1.77 -10.72
N PHE A 33 -6.06 2.06 -9.82
CA PHE A 33 -7.22 1.22 -9.56
C PHE A 33 -8.44 1.77 -10.28
N LYS A 34 -9.33 0.88 -10.74
CA LYS A 34 -10.62 1.27 -11.30
C LYS A 34 -11.78 0.72 -10.49
N GLU A 35 -12.91 1.43 -10.54
CA GLU A 35 -14.16 0.96 -9.97
C GLU A 35 -14.58 -0.35 -10.66
N GLY A 36 -14.97 -1.35 -9.87
CA GLY A 36 -15.33 -2.68 -10.38
C GLY A 36 -14.18 -3.69 -10.45
N GLU A 37 -12.92 -3.29 -10.28
CA GLU A 37 -11.80 -4.23 -10.24
C GLU A 37 -11.79 -5.07 -8.95
N GLN A 38 -11.23 -6.27 -9.05
CA GLN A 38 -11.01 -7.14 -7.90
C GLN A 38 -9.65 -6.86 -7.28
N VAL A 39 -9.63 -6.74 -5.96
CA VAL A 39 -8.44 -6.44 -5.19
C VAL A 39 -8.34 -7.29 -3.94
N LEU A 40 -7.12 -7.56 -3.53
CA LEU A 40 -6.78 -8.18 -2.26
C LEU A 40 -6.50 -7.11 -1.21
N VAL A 41 -7.02 -7.29 0.00
CA VAL A 41 -6.79 -6.34 1.11
C VAL A 41 -5.80 -6.95 2.11
N SER A 42 -4.83 -6.15 2.56
CA SER A 42 -3.79 -6.59 3.50
C SER A 42 -4.36 -6.90 4.90
N THR A 43 -3.93 -8.02 5.49
CA THR A 43 -4.34 -8.45 6.83
C THR A 43 -3.63 -7.75 7.97
N LEU A 44 -2.71 -6.81 7.69
CA LEU A 44 -1.85 -6.15 8.69
C LEU A 44 -2.64 -5.56 9.87
N ASN A 45 -3.80 -4.95 9.59
CA ASN A 45 -4.66 -4.25 10.56
C ASN A 45 -5.90 -5.07 10.98
N PHE A 46 -5.93 -6.36 10.66
CA PHE A 46 -7.05 -7.24 10.96
C PHE A 46 -6.81 -8.01 12.26
N ASN A 47 -7.16 -7.40 13.39
CA ASN A 47 -7.02 -8.05 14.72
C ASN A 47 -7.96 -9.25 14.96
N ASN A 48 -9.00 -9.41 14.13
CA ASN A 48 -10.07 -10.41 14.35
C ASN A 48 -9.96 -11.62 13.40
N LEU A 49 -8.82 -11.81 12.75
CA LEU A 49 -8.58 -13.01 11.95
C LEU A 49 -8.43 -14.20 12.89
N LYS A 50 -9.18 -15.28 12.62
CA LYS A 50 -9.08 -16.54 13.37
C LYS A 50 -7.71 -17.24 13.21
N ARG A 51 -6.83 -16.74 12.35
CA ARG A 51 -5.52 -17.35 12.04
C ARG A 51 -4.37 -16.65 12.78
N PRO A 52 -3.36 -17.40 13.25
CA PRO A 52 -2.18 -16.82 13.88
C PRO A 52 -1.37 -16.00 12.87
N LYS A 53 -0.87 -14.83 13.30
CA LYS A 53 -0.16 -13.85 12.45
C LYS A 53 1.02 -14.42 11.64
N LYS A 54 1.66 -15.50 12.13
CA LYS A 54 2.82 -16.15 11.49
C LYS A 54 2.44 -17.11 10.35
N THR A 55 1.25 -17.71 10.39
CA THR A 55 0.79 -18.73 9.42
C THR A 55 -0.45 -18.26 8.64
N GLY A 56 -0.99 -17.09 8.98
CA GLY A 56 -2.08 -16.47 8.24
C GLY A 56 -1.61 -15.88 6.92
N ASP A 57 -2.54 -15.79 5.97
CA ASP A 57 -2.28 -15.13 4.70
C ASP A 57 -2.10 -13.61 4.93
N SER A 58 -1.10 -13.02 4.28
CA SER A 58 -0.84 -11.57 4.35
C SER A 58 -1.93 -10.72 3.68
N PHE A 59 -2.75 -11.37 2.85
CA PHE A 59 -3.83 -10.74 2.09
C PHE A 59 -5.08 -11.61 2.15
N VAL A 60 -6.24 -10.97 2.19
CA VAL A 60 -7.55 -11.62 2.21
C VAL A 60 -8.37 -11.19 1.02
N GLY A 61 -9.06 -12.19 0.44
CA GLY A 61 -10.21 -12.09 -0.44
C GLY A 61 -10.03 -11.28 -1.73
N PRO A 62 -10.55 -11.73 -2.87
CA PRO A 62 -10.88 -10.78 -3.93
C PRO A 62 -12.11 -9.99 -3.48
N PHE A 63 -11.93 -8.70 -3.21
CA PHE A 63 -12.99 -7.75 -2.95
C PHE A 63 -13.16 -6.82 -4.15
N THR A 64 -14.40 -6.48 -4.48
CA THR A 64 -14.67 -5.54 -5.57
C THR A 64 -14.56 -4.10 -5.05
N ILE A 65 -13.84 -3.25 -5.79
CA ILE A 65 -13.82 -1.81 -5.53
C ILE A 65 -15.18 -1.24 -5.90
N ILE A 66 -15.84 -0.60 -4.94
CA ILE A 66 -17.11 0.12 -5.16
C ILE A 66 -16.81 1.52 -5.69
N LYS A 67 -15.85 2.21 -5.08
CA LYS A 67 -15.57 3.62 -5.35
C LYS A 67 -14.12 3.96 -5.03
N LEU A 68 -13.55 4.88 -5.80
CA LEU A 68 -12.26 5.50 -5.50
C LEU A 68 -12.46 6.77 -4.68
N ILE A 69 -11.83 6.84 -3.51
CA ILE A 69 -11.87 8.01 -2.63
C ILE A 69 -10.58 8.81 -2.84
N GLY A 70 -10.64 9.71 -3.82
CA GLY A 70 -9.46 10.46 -4.27
C GLY A 70 -8.39 9.51 -4.83
N LYS A 71 -7.12 9.89 -4.66
CA LYS A 71 -5.97 9.12 -5.18
C LYS A 71 -5.43 8.08 -4.18
N ASN A 72 -5.72 8.26 -2.90
CA ASN A 72 -5.01 7.56 -1.82
C ASN A 72 -5.82 6.46 -1.15
N ALA A 73 -7.13 6.36 -1.41
CA ALA A 73 -8.00 5.42 -0.73
C ALA A 73 -9.03 4.81 -1.69
N VAL A 74 -9.39 3.57 -1.41
CA VAL A 74 -10.39 2.81 -2.15
C VAL A 74 -11.44 2.27 -1.19
N GLU A 75 -12.70 2.33 -1.61
CA GLU A 75 -13.82 1.72 -0.90
C GLU A 75 -14.11 0.36 -1.53
N VAL A 76 -14.06 -0.70 -0.72
CA VAL A 76 -14.25 -2.07 -1.17
C VAL A 76 -15.51 -2.69 -0.57
N LYS A 77 -16.14 -3.57 -1.34
CA LYS A 77 -17.27 -4.36 -0.87
C LYS A 77 -16.79 -5.51 0.00
N LEU A 78 -16.78 -5.29 1.31
CA LEU A 78 -16.45 -6.33 2.28
C LEU A 78 -17.56 -7.38 2.38
N THR A 79 -17.16 -8.64 2.53
CA THR A 79 -18.08 -9.75 2.83
C THR A 79 -18.55 -9.68 4.28
N GLU A 80 -19.65 -10.35 4.61
CA GLU A 80 -20.29 -10.27 5.94
C GLU A 80 -19.34 -10.60 7.10
N GLN A 81 -18.37 -11.49 6.87
CA GLN A 81 -17.33 -11.85 7.84
C GLN A 81 -16.45 -10.66 8.26
N PHE A 82 -16.32 -9.66 7.38
CA PHE A 82 -15.53 -8.44 7.59
C PHE A 82 -16.40 -7.18 7.74
N SER A 83 -17.73 -7.31 7.83
CA SER A 83 -18.68 -6.20 7.96
C SER A 83 -18.40 -5.23 9.11
N ARG A 84 -17.73 -5.69 10.18
CA ARG A 84 -17.32 -4.86 11.33
C ARG A 84 -16.08 -3.99 11.06
N LYS A 85 -15.44 -4.13 9.90
CA LYS A 85 -14.28 -3.34 9.50
C LYS A 85 -14.73 -2.19 8.61
N HIS A 86 -13.99 -1.09 8.67
CA HIS A 86 -14.23 0.01 7.75
C HIS A 86 -13.97 -0.45 6.31
N PRO A 87 -14.88 -0.16 5.36
CA PRO A 87 -14.74 -0.59 3.97
C PRO A 87 -13.73 0.24 3.17
N VAL A 88 -13.16 1.30 3.77
CA VAL A 88 -12.21 2.20 3.11
C VAL A 88 -10.79 1.82 3.52
N PHE A 89 -9.96 1.55 2.52
CA PHE A 89 -8.56 1.17 2.71
C PHE A 89 -7.63 2.10 1.92
N PRO A 90 -6.45 2.45 2.47
CA PRO A 90 -5.40 3.11 1.71
C PRO A 90 -4.91 2.24 0.55
N VAL A 91 -4.56 2.86 -0.58
CA VAL A 91 -4.01 2.16 -1.77
C VAL A 91 -2.80 1.30 -1.45
N SER A 92 -1.97 1.69 -0.48
CA SER A 92 -0.80 0.92 -0.05
C SER A 92 -1.12 -0.41 0.64
N LEU A 93 -2.35 -0.59 1.12
CA LEU A 93 -2.82 -1.82 1.77
C LEU A 93 -3.66 -2.70 0.83
N VAL A 94 -3.72 -2.34 -0.45
CA VAL A 94 -4.54 -3.00 -1.45
C VAL A 94 -3.65 -3.45 -2.61
N ASN A 95 -3.82 -4.70 -3.02
CA ASN A 95 -3.10 -5.27 -4.16
C ASN A 95 -4.09 -5.67 -5.26
N PRO A 96 -3.76 -5.44 -6.54
CA PRO A 96 -4.59 -5.95 -7.64
C PRO A 96 -4.66 -7.48 -7.59
N TYR A 97 -5.87 -8.02 -7.81
CA TYR A 97 -6.06 -9.46 -7.90
C TYR A 97 -5.88 -9.91 -9.36
N PHE A 98 -4.88 -10.74 -9.61
CA PHE A 98 -4.69 -11.39 -10.91
C PHE A 98 -5.25 -12.81 -10.85
N GLN A 99 -6.32 -13.06 -11.60
CA GLN A 99 -6.88 -14.41 -11.73
C GLN A 99 -5.90 -15.27 -12.52
N THR A 100 -5.48 -16.41 -11.95
CA THR A 100 -4.46 -17.31 -12.52
C THR A 100 -4.82 -17.89 -13.91
N GLU A 101 -6.05 -17.70 -14.38
CA GLU A 101 -6.57 -18.22 -15.65
C GLU A 101 -5.96 -17.57 -16.90
N GLU A 102 -5.21 -16.46 -16.76
CA GLU A 102 -4.52 -15.78 -17.86
C GLU A 102 -3.08 -16.24 -18.11
N ARG A 103 -2.57 -17.24 -17.37
CA ARG A 103 -1.33 -17.94 -17.76
C ARG A 103 -1.62 -19.01 -18.81
N LYS A 104 -1.80 -18.58 -20.06
CA LYS A 104 -1.62 -19.46 -21.24
C LYS A 104 -0.21 -19.32 -21.80
#